data_AF-A0A165BW31-F1
#
_entry.id   AF-A0A165BW31-F1
#
_cell.length_a   1.000
_cell.length_b   1.000
_cell.length_c   1.000
_cell.angle_alpha   90.00
_cell.angle_beta   90.00
_cell.angle_gamma   90.00
#
_symmetry.space_group_name_H-M   'P 1'
#
loop_
_entity.id
_entity.type
_entity.pdbx_description
1 polymer ?
#
loop_
_entity_poly.entity_id
_entity_poly.type
_entity_poly.pdbx_seq_one_letter_code
_entity_poly.pdbx_strand_id
1 'polypeptide(L)'
;MSHSTSPASRTLYGSREQLEKDAIRHLFEVYVKINADAEKDPNVKVEAAVFFRPMEDGNEAALADCRVWRELSIRKYAEEYARLNVHFDVYTGESMVGKASQDLALKVLGRKGLIDDEEGAEWVNLEKYKLGNAVPRKKVHSVHSRWDDGTSIYLMHDISGAIERYEKYKFDKMICVISQQRANDLQLVNYGLMLGMSTRRGTVVFLDQSIHEAGVVMHEQMKKNEENLQYAYVCISISCKNPELLLLPPPVQIDTGLLTELATREIIFLLGSYPDVVKTALRTHEPSGVVTFAFRLSHAISSAWETVVVKGETDVAKARGRMWMCLCTWDVLGAAMRLLTLKPLERM
;
A
#
# COMPACT_ATOMS: atom_id res chain seq x y z
N MET A 1 15.79 5.56 -2.02
CA MET A 1 15.99 7.00 -2.28
C MET A 1 16.16 7.10 -3.78
N SER A 2 15.25 7.77 -4.48
CA SER A 2 15.42 8.02 -5.92
C SER A 2 16.71 8.79 -6.17
N HIS A 3 17.35 8.58 -7.34
CA HIS A 3 18.54 9.29 -7.82
C HIS A 3 18.41 10.83 -7.91
N SER A 4 17.33 11.39 -7.38
CA SER A 4 16.85 12.73 -7.65
C SER A 4 17.23 13.71 -6.51
N THR A 5 17.50 13.25 -5.29
CA THR A 5 18.10 14.03 -4.20
C THR A 5 19.60 13.76 -4.09
N SER A 6 20.36 14.30 -5.04
CA SER A 6 21.82 14.24 -4.98
C SER A 6 22.34 14.80 -3.66
N PRO A 7 23.34 14.17 -3.04
CA PRO A 7 23.93 14.69 -1.82
C PRO A 7 24.60 16.07 -1.91
N ALA A 8 24.93 16.57 -3.11
CA ALA A 8 25.40 17.95 -3.28
C ALA A 8 24.34 18.99 -2.84
N SER A 9 23.05 18.66 -2.94
CA SER A 9 21.95 19.49 -2.40
C SER A 9 21.99 19.65 -0.88
N ARG A 10 22.65 18.72 -0.19
CA ARG A 10 22.64 18.57 1.26
C ARG A 10 23.58 19.54 1.95
N THR A 11 24.71 19.84 1.33
CA THR A 11 25.66 20.84 1.84
C THR A 11 25.18 22.26 1.58
N LEU A 12 24.40 22.50 0.51
CA LEU A 12 23.83 23.80 0.21
C LEU A 12 22.54 24.11 0.99
N TYR A 13 21.65 23.12 1.17
CA TYR A 13 20.31 23.35 1.74
C TYR A 13 19.90 22.37 2.85
N GLY A 14 20.76 21.40 3.19
CA GLY A 14 20.49 20.43 4.25
C GLY A 14 20.67 21.02 5.64
N SER A 15 19.76 20.70 6.56
CA SER A 15 19.85 21.07 7.97
C SER A 15 19.54 19.86 8.83
N ARG A 16 20.43 19.56 9.80
CA ARG A 16 20.26 18.43 10.72
C ARG A 16 19.04 18.60 11.61
N GLU A 17 18.81 19.81 12.12
CA GLU A 17 17.65 20.15 12.93
C GLU A 17 16.34 19.94 12.15
N GLN A 18 16.31 20.36 10.87
CA GLN A 18 15.12 20.19 10.03
C GLN A 18 14.87 18.73 9.65
N LEU A 19 15.93 17.94 9.44
CA LEU A 19 15.83 16.49 9.22
C LEU A 19 15.28 15.75 10.46
N GLU A 20 15.68 16.15 11.66
CA GLU A 20 15.17 15.57 12.90
C GLU A 20 13.69 15.92 13.13
N LYS A 21 13.26 17.11 12.70
CA LYS A 21 11.86 17.55 12.78
C LYS A 21 10.95 16.84 11.77
N ASP A 22 11.30 16.89 10.48
CA ASP A 22 10.55 16.26 9.40
C ASP A 22 11.48 15.94 8.22
N ALA A 23 12.10 14.76 8.29
CA ALA A 23 13.04 14.29 7.27
C ALA A 23 12.42 14.26 5.86
N ILE A 24 11.16 13.85 5.72
CA ILE A 24 10.54 13.68 4.39
C ILE A 24 10.31 15.04 3.74
N ARG A 25 9.70 15.98 4.48
CA ARG A 25 9.43 17.32 3.99
C ARG A 25 10.71 18.09 3.71
N HIS A 26 11.68 18.03 4.61
CA HIS A 26 12.95 18.71 4.42
C HIS A 26 13.71 18.19 3.20
N LEU A 27 13.80 16.85 3.04
CA LEU A 27 14.44 16.26 1.86
C LEU A 27 13.70 16.62 0.56
N PHE A 28 12.38 16.77 0.60
CA PHE A 28 11.60 17.24 -0.55
C PHE A 28 11.86 18.73 -0.86
N GLU A 29 11.96 19.60 0.15
CA GLU A 29 12.31 21.01 -0.07
C GLU A 29 13.71 21.15 -0.69
N VAL A 30 14.66 20.40 -0.17
CA VAL A 30 16.02 20.31 -0.70
C VAL A 30 16.00 19.79 -2.15
N TYR A 31 15.17 18.77 -2.43
CA TYR A 31 14.96 18.25 -3.79
C TYR A 31 14.46 19.32 -4.76
N VAL A 32 13.42 20.07 -4.39
CA VAL A 32 12.83 21.10 -5.25
C VAL A 32 13.84 22.20 -5.52
N LYS A 33 14.56 22.67 -4.49
CA LYS A 33 15.60 23.70 -4.62
C LYS A 33 16.71 23.27 -5.58
N ILE A 34 17.29 22.08 -5.38
CA ILE A 34 18.40 21.66 -6.23
C ILE A 34 17.97 21.42 -7.69
N ASN A 35 16.74 20.96 -7.94
CA ASN A 35 16.28 20.84 -9.33
C ASN A 35 16.09 22.19 -9.99
N ALA A 36 15.58 23.19 -9.26
CA ALA A 36 15.45 24.54 -9.77
C ALA A 36 16.83 25.17 -10.07
N ASP A 37 17.85 24.85 -9.26
CA ASP A 37 19.22 25.29 -9.53
C ASP A 37 19.84 24.52 -10.70
N ALA A 38 19.60 23.22 -10.81
CA ALA A 38 20.07 22.39 -11.91
C ALA A 38 19.41 22.72 -13.27
N GLU A 39 18.25 23.37 -13.25
CA GLU A 39 17.63 23.95 -14.46
C GLU A 39 18.33 25.24 -14.90
N LYS A 40 18.93 25.99 -13.96
CA LYS A 40 19.62 27.26 -14.23
C LYS A 40 21.11 27.07 -14.51
N ASP A 41 21.74 26.11 -13.82
CA ASP A 41 23.15 25.79 -13.93
C ASP A 41 23.36 24.28 -14.14
N PRO A 42 23.77 23.85 -15.35
CA PRO A 42 24.10 22.46 -15.64
C PRO A 42 25.22 21.88 -14.76
N ASN A 43 26.13 22.71 -14.19
CA ASN A 43 27.22 22.24 -13.34
C ASN A 43 26.73 21.60 -12.04
N VAL A 44 25.55 21.97 -11.54
CA VAL A 44 24.95 21.37 -10.35
C VAL A 44 24.76 19.85 -10.52
N LYS A 45 24.46 19.39 -11.74
CA LYS A 45 24.35 17.95 -12.05
C LYS A 45 25.71 17.26 -12.07
N VAL A 46 26.76 17.96 -12.50
CA VAL A 46 28.13 17.44 -12.54
C VAL A 46 28.66 17.28 -11.11
N GLU A 47 28.50 18.28 -10.27
CA GLU A 47 28.88 18.23 -8.85
C GLU A 47 28.11 17.13 -8.09
N ALA A 48 26.82 17.00 -8.39
CA ALA A 48 26.00 15.91 -7.88
C ALA A 48 26.56 14.52 -8.22
N ALA A 49 26.96 14.31 -9.47
CA ALA A 49 27.55 13.05 -9.92
C ALA A 49 28.92 12.78 -9.27
N VAL A 50 29.74 13.81 -9.07
CA VAL A 50 31.04 13.71 -8.38
C VAL A 50 30.87 13.26 -6.94
N PHE A 51 29.84 13.75 -6.24
CA PHE A 51 29.57 13.36 -4.85
C PHE A 51 28.99 11.94 -4.75
N PHE A 52 28.25 11.47 -5.76
CA PHE A 52 27.67 10.13 -5.72
C PHE A 52 28.74 9.02 -5.86
N ARG A 53 29.85 9.29 -6.55
CA ARG A 53 30.94 8.33 -6.79
C ARG A 53 31.51 7.69 -5.51
N PRO A 54 31.96 8.46 -4.49
CA PRO A 54 32.42 7.86 -3.23
C PRO A 54 31.41 6.92 -2.56
N MET A 55 30.11 7.18 -2.72
CA MET A 55 29.08 6.31 -2.12
C MET A 55 28.97 4.98 -2.85
N GLU A 56 29.07 4.98 -4.19
CA GLU A 56 29.10 3.76 -5.01
C GLU A 56 30.38 2.95 -4.75
N ASP A 57 31.50 3.65 -4.54
CA ASP A 57 32.79 3.05 -4.18
C ASP A 57 32.82 2.46 -2.76
N GLY A 58 31.77 2.69 -1.96
CA GLY A 58 31.64 2.14 -0.61
C GLY A 58 32.37 2.95 0.46
N ASN A 59 32.61 4.24 0.25
CA ASN A 59 33.24 5.11 1.24
C ASN A 59 32.36 5.25 2.49
N GLU A 60 32.81 4.70 3.61
CA GLU A 60 32.05 4.68 4.88
C GLU A 60 31.70 6.08 5.40
N ALA A 61 32.55 7.09 5.18
CA ALA A 61 32.22 8.46 5.61
C ALA A 61 31.04 9.04 4.82
N ALA A 62 30.97 8.76 3.51
CA ALA A 62 29.85 9.19 2.66
C ALA A 62 28.57 8.38 2.91
N LEU A 63 28.72 7.11 3.30
CA LEU A 63 27.60 6.22 3.62
C LEU A 63 27.01 6.45 5.02
N ALA A 64 27.80 6.90 5.99
CA ALA A 64 27.35 7.13 7.36
C ALA A 64 26.15 8.07 7.43
N ASP A 65 26.22 9.23 6.77
CA ASP A 65 25.11 10.20 6.74
C ASP A 65 23.89 9.62 6.02
N CYS A 66 24.11 8.87 4.93
CA CYS A 66 23.02 8.22 4.20
C CYS A 66 22.27 7.19 5.04
N ARG A 67 22.98 6.45 5.90
CA ARG A 67 22.37 5.48 6.83
C ARG A 67 21.49 6.20 7.85
N VAL A 68 21.99 7.28 8.47
CA VAL A 68 21.22 8.08 9.45
C VAL A 68 19.93 8.61 8.82
N TRP A 69 20.01 9.12 7.60
CA TRP A 69 18.86 9.74 6.95
C TRP A 69 17.85 8.73 6.48
N ARG A 70 18.32 7.61 5.94
CA ARG A 70 17.46 6.48 5.62
C ARG A 70 16.70 6.03 6.87
N GLU A 71 17.37 5.94 8.00
CA GLU A 71 16.74 5.55 9.27
C GLU A 71 15.70 6.57 9.74
N LEU A 72 15.99 7.87 9.65
CA LEU A 72 15.04 8.94 9.96
C LEU A 72 13.81 8.89 9.03
N SER A 73 14.02 8.70 7.72
CA SER A 73 12.94 8.55 6.74
C SER A 73 12.09 7.30 7.01
N ILE A 74 12.71 6.15 7.33
CA ILE A 74 11.97 4.92 7.64
C ILE A 74 11.12 5.09 8.89
N ARG A 75 11.63 5.76 9.94
CA ARG A 75 10.84 6.06 11.13
C ARG A 75 9.59 6.87 10.78
N LYS A 76 9.73 7.91 9.96
CA LYS A 76 8.59 8.71 9.47
C LYS A 76 7.62 7.90 8.60
N TYR A 77 8.12 7.10 7.67
CA TYR A 77 7.26 6.21 6.90
C TYR A 77 6.51 5.21 7.77
N ALA A 78 7.15 4.62 8.78
CA ALA A 78 6.50 3.70 9.71
C ALA A 78 5.36 4.38 10.48
N GLU A 79 5.54 5.63 10.93
CA GLU A 79 4.49 6.44 11.55
C GLU A 79 3.30 6.66 10.59
N GLU A 80 3.57 7.03 9.34
CA GLU A 80 2.54 7.25 8.31
C GLU A 80 1.78 5.97 7.93
N TYR A 81 2.49 4.87 7.71
CA TYR A 81 1.89 3.57 7.40
C TYR A 81 1.07 3.02 8.56
N ALA A 82 1.49 3.24 9.80
CA ALA A 82 0.72 2.84 10.98
C ALA A 82 -0.65 3.55 11.04
N ARG A 83 -0.75 4.81 10.58
CA ARG A 83 -2.06 5.51 10.47
C ARG A 83 -3.01 4.82 9.49
N LEU A 84 -2.46 4.08 8.52
CA LEU A 84 -3.21 3.29 7.53
C LEU A 84 -3.36 1.81 7.93
N ASN A 85 -3.00 1.45 9.16
CA ASN A 85 -2.93 0.07 9.66
C ASN A 85 -2.03 -0.85 8.81
N VAL A 86 -0.93 -0.30 8.27
CA VAL A 86 0.07 -1.03 7.51
C VAL A 86 1.36 -1.13 8.32
N HIS A 87 1.89 -2.36 8.45
CA HIS A 87 3.17 -2.64 9.09
C HIS A 87 4.03 -3.50 8.17
N PHE A 88 5.27 -3.08 7.95
CA PHE A 88 6.24 -3.84 7.16
C PHE A 88 7.16 -4.63 8.08
N ASP A 89 7.35 -5.91 7.79
CA ASP A 89 8.34 -6.74 8.49
C ASP A 89 9.77 -6.30 8.20
N VAL A 90 10.01 -5.84 6.96
CA VAL A 90 11.35 -5.46 6.49
C VAL A 90 11.29 -4.25 5.57
N TYR A 91 12.00 -3.20 5.94
CA TYR A 91 12.26 -2.05 5.07
C TYR A 91 13.54 -2.31 4.27
N THR A 92 13.40 -2.76 3.01
CA THR A 92 14.51 -2.98 2.07
C THR A 92 14.59 -1.88 1.00
N GLY A 93 15.66 -1.84 0.23
CA GLY A 93 15.79 -0.91 -0.91
C GLY A 93 16.91 -1.33 -1.86
N GLU A 94 16.97 -0.69 -3.03
CA GLU A 94 17.95 -0.99 -4.10
C GLU A 94 19.41 -0.99 -3.62
N SER A 95 19.74 -0.05 -2.72
CA SER A 95 21.07 0.09 -2.14
C SER A 95 21.48 -1.04 -1.20
N MET A 96 20.56 -1.93 -0.84
CA MET A 96 20.82 -3.07 0.05
C MET A 96 21.06 -4.38 -0.72
N VAL A 97 20.84 -4.38 -2.04
CA VAL A 97 21.08 -5.54 -2.88
C VAL A 97 22.58 -5.80 -2.95
N GLY A 98 23.01 -6.99 -2.54
CA GLY A 98 24.43 -7.32 -2.44
C GLY A 98 25.12 -7.45 -3.80
N LYS A 99 26.41 -7.07 -3.87
CA LYS A 99 27.26 -7.27 -5.07
C LYS A 99 27.28 -8.74 -5.52
N ALA A 100 27.30 -9.68 -4.56
CA ALA A 100 27.26 -11.12 -4.86
C ALA A 100 25.97 -11.54 -5.59
N SER A 101 24.82 -10.97 -5.23
CA SER A 101 23.53 -11.21 -5.90
C SER A 101 23.54 -10.67 -7.34
N GLN A 102 24.18 -9.52 -7.55
CA GLN A 102 24.36 -8.92 -8.87
C GLN A 102 25.30 -9.74 -9.77
N ASP A 103 26.44 -10.17 -9.23
CA ASP A 103 27.38 -11.06 -9.93
C ASP A 103 26.72 -12.40 -10.31
N LEU A 104 25.88 -12.93 -9.42
CA LEU A 104 25.11 -14.14 -9.68
C LEU A 104 24.07 -13.92 -10.79
N ALA A 105 23.36 -12.79 -10.77
CA ALA A 105 22.42 -12.41 -11.83
C ALA A 105 23.11 -12.35 -13.20
N LEU A 106 24.26 -11.67 -13.30
CA LEU A 106 25.07 -11.60 -14.53
C LEU A 106 25.50 -12.99 -15.01
N LYS A 107 26.01 -13.83 -14.11
CA LYS A 107 26.41 -15.21 -14.45
C LYS A 107 25.24 -16.03 -14.97
N VAL A 108 24.06 -15.90 -14.38
CA VAL A 108 22.85 -16.62 -14.81
C VAL A 108 22.37 -16.13 -16.17
N LEU A 109 22.34 -14.81 -16.39
CA LEU A 109 21.97 -14.21 -17.67
C LEU A 109 22.94 -14.62 -18.79
N GLY A 110 24.24 -14.59 -18.54
CA GLY A 110 25.28 -15.04 -19.47
C GLY A 110 25.16 -16.53 -19.80
N ARG A 111 24.98 -17.40 -18.79
CA ARG A 111 24.74 -18.85 -19.01
C ARG A 111 23.50 -19.15 -19.83
N LYS A 112 22.48 -18.29 -19.77
CA LYS A 112 21.25 -18.42 -20.56
C LYS A 112 21.38 -17.84 -21.98
N GLY A 113 22.55 -17.28 -22.34
CA GLY A 113 22.78 -16.65 -23.64
C GLY A 113 21.90 -15.42 -23.84
N LEU A 114 21.61 -14.69 -22.76
CA LEU A 114 20.78 -13.48 -22.80
C LEU A 114 21.61 -12.20 -22.88
N ILE A 115 22.93 -12.30 -22.70
CA ILE A 115 23.85 -11.15 -22.74
C ILE A 115 24.50 -11.08 -24.12
N ASP A 116 24.29 -9.97 -24.81
CA ASP A 116 25.05 -9.57 -26.01
C ASP A 116 26.09 -8.52 -25.58
N ASP A 117 27.34 -8.66 -26.06
CA ASP A 117 28.39 -7.65 -25.86
C ASP A 117 28.45 -6.76 -27.10
N GLU A 118 28.02 -5.50 -26.97
CA GLU A 118 28.10 -4.51 -28.04
C GLU A 118 28.74 -3.23 -27.48
N GLU A 119 29.85 -2.80 -28.09
CA GLU A 119 30.56 -1.55 -27.76
C GLU A 119 31.07 -1.46 -26.30
N GLY A 120 31.44 -2.59 -25.68
CA GLY A 120 31.91 -2.62 -24.28
C GLY A 120 30.77 -2.50 -23.27
N ALA A 121 29.55 -2.82 -23.70
CA ALA A 121 28.35 -2.85 -22.91
C ALA A 121 27.68 -4.22 -22.98
N GLU A 122 27.36 -4.77 -21.81
CA GLU A 122 26.54 -5.98 -21.70
C GLU A 122 25.06 -5.59 -21.85
N TRP A 123 24.39 -6.18 -22.84
CA TRP A 123 22.98 -5.93 -23.16
C TRP A 123 22.16 -7.18 -22.91
N VAL A 124 21.01 -7.05 -22.23
CA VAL A 124 20.07 -8.16 -22.14
C VAL A 124 19.09 -8.13 -23.29
N ASN A 125 19.18 -9.13 -24.15
CA ASN A 125 18.33 -9.29 -25.33
C ASN A 125 17.05 -10.08 -24.99
N LEU A 126 15.93 -9.36 -24.91
CA LEU A 126 14.61 -9.93 -24.62
C LEU A 126 13.71 -10.02 -25.87
N GLU A 127 14.20 -9.64 -27.05
CA GLU A 127 13.39 -9.57 -28.27
C GLU A 127 12.80 -10.93 -28.65
N LYS A 128 13.58 -12.00 -28.43
CA LYS A 128 13.16 -13.39 -28.64
C LYS A 128 11.86 -13.76 -27.90
N TYR A 129 11.60 -13.13 -26.76
CA TYR A 129 10.47 -13.45 -25.90
C TYR A 129 9.20 -12.64 -26.20
N LYS A 130 9.26 -11.71 -27.18
CA LYS A 130 8.11 -10.93 -27.67
C LYS A 130 7.21 -10.37 -26.55
N LEU A 131 7.82 -9.78 -25.52
CA LEU A 131 7.17 -9.34 -24.27
C LEU A 131 6.24 -8.09 -24.40
N GLY A 132 5.55 -7.90 -25.53
CA GLY A 132 4.72 -6.72 -25.81
C GLY A 132 5.47 -5.65 -26.61
N ASN A 133 5.02 -4.37 -26.53
CA ASN A 133 5.65 -3.23 -27.22
C ASN A 133 7.16 -3.36 -27.12
N ALA A 134 7.81 -3.61 -28.25
CA ALA A 134 9.20 -4.04 -28.38
C ALA A 134 10.05 -3.50 -27.24
N VAL A 135 10.32 -4.34 -26.22
CA VAL A 135 11.25 -3.95 -25.17
C VAL A 135 12.59 -3.85 -25.90
N PRO A 136 13.11 -2.63 -26.15
CA PRO A 136 14.40 -2.52 -26.81
C PRO A 136 15.41 -3.27 -25.94
N ARG A 137 16.49 -3.78 -26.55
CA ARG A 137 17.66 -4.23 -25.80
C ARG A 137 17.89 -3.29 -24.62
N LYS A 138 17.84 -3.83 -23.39
CA LYS A 138 18.11 -3.03 -22.20
C LYS A 138 19.58 -3.21 -21.89
N LYS A 139 20.32 -2.10 -21.76
CA LYS A 139 21.67 -2.16 -21.18
C LYS A 139 21.57 -2.79 -19.81
N VAL A 140 22.51 -3.64 -19.47
CA VAL A 140 22.61 -4.33 -18.19
C VAL A 140 24.09 -4.26 -17.84
N HIS A 141 24.57 -3.05 -17.57
CA HIS A 141 25.97 -2.85 -17.22
C HIS A 141 26.27 -3.33 -15.80
N SER A 142 27.37 -4.04 -15.64
CA SER A 142 27.98 -4.41 -14.37
C SER A 142 28.60 -3.20 -13.66
N VAL A 143 27.79 -2.32 -13.07
CA VAL A 143 28.16 -1.35 -12.00
C VAL A 143 29.32 -0.35 -12.27
N HIS A 144 30.10 -0.44 -13.35
CA HIS A 144 31.35 0.34 -13.52
C HIS A 144 31.49 1.06 -14.87
N SER A 145 30.42 1.19 -15.66
CA SER A 145 30.52 1.84 -16.98
C SER A 145 29.44 2.91 -17.17
N ARG A 146 29.95 4.11 -17.50
CA ARG A 146 29.29 5.38 -17.82
C ARG A 146 27.80 5.36 -18.15
N TRP A 147 27.09 6.18 -17.36
CA TRP A 147 25.93 6.99 -17.66
C TRP A 147 25.68 7.26 -19.15
N ASP A 148 24.48 6.92 -19.63
CA ASP A 148 23.77 7.72 -20.65
C ASP A 148 22.22 7.52 -20.65
N ASP A 149 21.67 6.45 -20.04
CA ASP A 149 20.22 6.16 -20.17
C ASP A 149 19.47 5.77 -18.88
N GLY A 150 20.12 5.68 -17.71
CA GLY A 150 19.47 5.60 -16.37
C GLY A 150 18.49 4.44 -16.11
N THR A 151 18.13 3.67 -17.12
CA THR A 151 17.04 2.68 -17.13
C THR A 151 17.57 1.25 -16.95
N SER A 152 18.88 1.05 -17.19
CA SER A 152 19.60 -0.23 -17.12
C SER A 152 19.81 -0.75 -15.69
N ILE A 153 19.99 0.18 -14.74
CA ILE A 153 20.32 -0.11 -13.34
C ILE A 153 19.14 -0.76 -12.62
N TYR A 154 17.92 -0.28 -12.84
CA TYR A 154 16.71 -0.77 -12.16
C TYR A 154 16.42 -2.25 -12.43
N LEU A 155 16.56 -2.70 -13.68
CA LEU A 155 16.30 -4.09 -14.03
C LEU A 155 17.26 -5.04 -13.32
N MET A 156 18.54 -4.67 -13.23
CA MET A 156 19.52 -5.48 -12.53
C MET A 156 19.29 -5.54 -11.03
N HIS A 157 18.91 -4.41 -10.40
CA HIS A 157 18.53 -4.42 -9.00
C HIS A 157 17.28 -5.26 -8.73
N ASP A 158 16.28 -5.24 -9.62
CA ASP A 158 15.08 -6.05 -9.48
C ASP A 158 15.37 -7.56 -9.60
N ILE A 159 16.15 -7.97 -10.60
CA ILE A 159 16.55 -9.39 -10.79
C ILE A 159 17.37 -9.85 -9.58
N SER A 160 18.37 -9.07 -9.19
CA SER A 160 19.27 -9.40 -8.09
C SER A 160 18.52 -9.43 -6.75
N GLY A 161 17.62 -8.48 -6.54
CA GLY A 161 16.75 -8.43 -5.36
C GLY A 161 15.77 -9.60 -5.30
N ALA A 162 15.24 -10.06 -6.44
CA ALA A 162 14.41 -11.26 -6.50
C ALA A 162 15.20 -12.53 -6.12
N ILE A 163 16.41 -12.69 -6.65
CA ILE A 163 17.31 -13.80 -6.30
C ILE A 163 17.60 -13.79 -4.80
N GLU A 164 18.01 -12.64 -4.25
CA GLU A 164 18.36 -12.52 -2.83
C GLU A 164 17.17 -12.83 -1.91
N ARG A 165 15.97 -12.35 -2.24
CA ARG A 165 14.74 -12.66 -1.50
C ARG A 165 14.41 -14.15 -1.56
N TYR A 166 14.57 -14.79 -2.72
CA TYR A 166 14.31 -16.23 -2.85
C TYR A 166 15.33 -17.04 -2.07
N GLU A 167 16.62 -16.69 -2.14
CA GLU A 167 17.66 -17.35 -1.34
C GLU A 167 17.42 -17.20 0.17
N LYS A 168 16.98 -16.01 0.61
CA LYS A 168 16.73 -15.74 2.03
C LYS A 168 15.47 -16.40 2.58
N TYR A 169 14.36 -16.33 1.85
CA TYR A 169 13.04 -16.71 2.37
C TYR A 169 12.50 -18.02 1.79
N LYS A 170 13.03 -18.48 0.65
CA LYS A 170 12.55 -19.66 -0.09
C LYS A 170 11.02 -19.65 -0.22
N PHE A 171 10.48 -18.49 -0.61
CA PHE A 171 9.03 -18.25 -0.67
C PHE A 171 8.34 -19.13 -1.72
N ASP A 172 7.10 -19.54 -1.44
CA ASP A 172 6.23 -20.18 -2.43
C ASP A 172 5.66 -19.18 -3.44
N LYS A 173 5.50 -17.92 -3.01
CA LYS A 173 4.91 -16.85 -3.82
C LYS A 173 5.48 -15.48 -3.47
N MET A 174 5.77 -14.67 -4.49
CA MET A 174 6.10 -13.25 -4.35
C MET A 174 5.12 -12.42 -5.20
N ILE A 175 4.46 -11.46 -4.56
CA ILE A 175 3.53 -10.52 -5.20
C ILE A 175 4.23 -9.17 -5.29
N CYS A 176 4.32 -8.62 -6.48
CA CYS A 176 4.89 -7.30 -6.74
C CYS A 176 3.76 -6.30 -7.02
N VAL A 177 3.58 -5.31 -6.14
CA VAL A 177 2.55 -4.27 -6.29
C VAL A 177 3.19 -3.00 -6.83
N ILE A 178 3.10 -2.76 -8.15
CA ILE A 178 3.72 -1.61 -8.84
C ILE A 178 2.80 -1.09 -9.95
N SER A 179 2.92 0.19 -10.31
CA SER A 179 2.05 0.86 -11.30
C SER A 179 2.31 0.49 -12.77
N GLN A 180 3.14 -0.52 -13.06
CA GLN A 180 3.53 -0.87 -14.44
C GLN A 180 2.52 -1.80 -15.13
N GLN A 181 2.39 -1.65 -16.45
CA GLN A 181 1.27 -2.18 -17.23
C GLN A 181 1.32 -3.68 -17.58
N ARG A 182 2.40 -4.43 -17.29
CA ARG A 182 2.47 -5.90 -17.46
C ARG A 182 3.82 -6.49 -17.01
N ALA A 183 3.77 -7.68 -16.42
CA ALA A 183 4.90 -8.62 -16.30
C ALA A 183 4.32 -10.04 -16.25
N ASN A 184 5.03 -11.01 -16.84
CA ASN A 184 4.65 -12.42 -16.82
C ASN A 184 5.51 -13.19 -15.79
N ASP A 185 4.93 -14.27 -15.26
CA ASP A 185 5.46 -15.28 -14.32
C ASP A 185 5.74 -14.86 -12.86
N LEU A 186 6.09 -13.59 -12.61
CA LEU A 186 5.95 -12.98 -11.28
C LEU A 186 4.54 -12.42 -11.15
N GLN A 187 3.85 -12.67 -10.02
CA GLN A 187 2.51 -12.09 -9.86
C GLN A 187 2.62 -10.59 -9.65
N LEU A 188 2.41 -9.87 -10.76
CA LEU A 188 2.29 -8.43 -10.77
C LEU A 188 0.84 -8.04 -10.47
N VAL A 189 0.64 -7.23 -9.43
CA VAL A 189 -0.63 -6.57 -9.16
C VAL A 189 -0.43 -5.09 -9.48
N ASN A 190 -1.04 -4.64 -10.58
CA ASN A 190 -0.89 -3.27 -11.05
C ASN A 190 -2.07 -2.38 -10.63
N TYR A 191 -1.83 -1.07 -10.65
CA TYR A 191 -2.83 -0.05 -10.34
C TYR A 191 -2.62 1.21 -11.19
N GLY A 192 -3.70 1.97 -11.40
CA GLY A 192 -3.66 3.23 -12.16
C GLY A 192 -2.99 4.37 -11.38
N LEU A 193 -2.46 5.36 -12.10
CA LEU A 193 -1.84 6.54 -11.49
C LEU A 193 -2.91 7.55 -11.02
N MET A 194 -2.65 8.21 -9.89
CA MET A 194 -3.44 9.37 -9.47
C MET A 194 -3.15 10.56 -10.41
N LEU A 195 -4.21 11.12 -10.98
CA LEU A 195 -4.12 12.29 -11.86
C LEU A 195 -4.02 13.57 -11.04
N GLY A 196 -3.43 14.62 -11.61
CA GLY A 196 -3.39 15.95 -11.01
C GLY A 196 -2.21 16.25 -10.07
N MET A 197 -1.33 15.28 -9.82
CA MET A 197 -0.12 15.49 -8.99
C MET A 197 1.12 15.74 -9.86
N SER A 198 1.86 16.82 -9.59
CA SER A 198 3.10 17.14 -10.33
C SER A 198 4.07 18.00 -9.50
N THR A 199 5.25 17.46 -9.21
CA THR A 199 6.32 18.16 -8.47
C THR A 199 6.80 19.42 -9.18
N ARG A 200 6.93 19.38 -10.51
CA ARG A 200 7.37 20.54 -11.31
C ARG A 200 6.32 21.65 -11.43
N ARG A 201 5.05 21.34 -11.15
CA ARG A 201 3.92 22.30 -11.23
C ARG A 201 3.47 22.77 -9.84
N GLY A 202 4.16 22.37 -8.77
CA GLY A 202 3.80 22.72 -7.40
C GLY A 202 2.48 22.11 -6.89
N THR A 203 1.95 21.11 -7.58
CA THR A 203 0.66 20.47 -7.27
C THR A 203 0.81 19.16 -6.49
N VAL A 204 1.97 18.96 -5.85
CA VAL A 204 2.18 17.80 -4.97
C VAL A 204 1.40 18.03 -3.69
N VAL A 205 0.57 17.05 -3.34
CA VAL A 205 -0.09 16.98 -2.03
C VAL A 205 0.51 15.80 -1.30
N PHE A 206 0.97 16.03 -0.07
CA PHE A 206 1.52 14.97 0.76
C PHE A 206 0.39 14.13 1.37
N LEU A 207 0.67 12.84 1.58
CA LEU A 207 -0.31 11.90 2.11
C LEU A 207 -0.77 12.28 3.53
N ASP A 208 0.15 12.74 4.38
CA ASP A 208 -0.15 13.19 5.74
C ASP A 208 -1.16 14.35 5.75
N GLN A 209 -1.00 15.29 4.81
CA GLN A 209 -1.89 16.43 4.60
C GLN A 209 -3.28 15.94 4.17
N SER A 210 -3.36 15.05 3.18
CA SER A 210 -4.66 14.52 2.73
C SER A 210 -5.41 13.78 3.84
N ILE A 211 -4.72 12.97 4.64
CA ILE A 211 -5.34 12.28 5.79
C ILE A 211 -5.78 13.28 6.86
N HIS A 212 -4.97 14.31 7.13
CA HIS A 212 -5.31 15.34 8.11
C HIS A 212 -6.55 16.14 7.67
N GLU A 213 -6.57 16.63 6.44
CA GLU A 213 -7.71 17.36 5.87
C GLU A 213 -8.99 16.52 5.86
N ALA A 214 -8.90 15.26 5.44
CA ALA A 214 -10.03 14.33 5.52
C ALA A 214 -10.54 14.18 6.96
N GLY A 215 -9.63 14.07 7.94
CA GLY A 215 -9.99 14.01 9.36
C GLY A 215 -10.69 15.27 9.86
N VAL A 216 -10.22 16.45 9.47
CA VAL A 216 -10.85 17.74 9.84
C VAL A 216 -12.25 17.83 9.25
N VAL A 217 -12.42 17.54 7.97
CA VAL A 217 -13.74 17.58 7.29
C VAL A 217 -14.72 16.60 7.94
N MET A 218 -14.27 15.37 8.24
CA MET A 218 -15.11 14.39 8.93
C MET A 218 -15.49 14.83 10.34
N HIS A 219 -14.56 15.42 11.09
CA HIS A 219 -14.84 15.95 12.43
C HIS A 219 -15.84 17.12 12.41
N GLU A 220 -15.76 18.00 11.42
CA GLU A 220 -16.78 19.04 11.23
C GLU A 220 -18.15 18.46 10.87
N GLN A 221 -18.18 17.40 10.06
CA GLN A 221 -19.43 16.74 9.70
C GLN A 221 -20.07 16.02 10.89
N MET A 222 -19.26 15.38 11.74
CA MET A 222 -19.70 14.75 12.99
C MET A 222 -20.34 15.77 13.94
N LYS A 223 -19.79 16.98 14.04
CA LYS A 223 -20.38 18.06 14.84
C LYS A 223 -21.74 18.55 14.33
N LYS A 224 -22.02 18.39 13.03
CA LYS A 224 -23.26 18.87 12.40
C LYS A 224 -24.40 17.87 12.49
N ASN A 225 -24.11 16.58 12.49
CA ASN A 225 -25.11 15.52 12.51
C ASN A 225 -24.79 14.53 13.65
N GLU A 226 -25.45 14.69 14.80
CA GLU A 226 -25.42 13.66 15.87
C GLU A 226 -26.02 12.32 15.41
N GLU A 227 -26.82 12.30 14.33
CA GLU A 227 -27.58 11.12 13.90
C GLU A 227 -27.01 10.38 12.67
N ASN A 228 -26.18 11.01 11.83
CA ASN A 228 -25.62 10.37 10.62
C ASN A 228 -24.27 9.72 10.91
N LEU A 229 -24.33 8.60 11.63
CA LEU A 229 -23.18 7.82 12.04
C LEU A 229 -23.16 6.51 11.25
N GLN A 230 -21.96 6.10 10.80
CA GLN A 230 -21.72 4.99 9.87
C GLN A 230 -22.61 3.77 10.13
N TYR A 231 -23.01 3.06 9.06
CA TYR A 231 -23.88 1.88 9.05
C TYR A 231 -23.61 0.81 10.14
N ALA A 232 -22.36 0.67 10.62
CA ALA A 232 -22.00 -0.23 11.73
C ALA A 232 -22.60 0.19 13.09
N TYR A 233 -22.93 1.48 13.27
CA TYR A 233 -23.55 2.04 14.47
C TYR A 233 -24.95 1.49 14.73
N VAL A 234 -25.67 1.11 13.67
CA VAL A 234 -27.04 0.61 13.74
C VAL A 234 -27.12 -0.65 14.61
N CYS A 235 -26.28 -1.65 14.34
CA CYS A 235 -26.25 -2.91 15.09
C CYS A 235 -25.73 -2.72 16.53
N ILE A 236 -24.75 -1.83 16.75
CA ILE A 236 -24.27 -1.48 18.09
C ILE A 236 -25.37 -0.75 18.88
N SER A 237 -26.11 0.17 18.26
CA SER A 237 -27.21 0.89 18.87
C SER A 237 -28.33 -0.06 19.29
N ILE A 238 -28.68 -1.05 18.46
CA ILE A 238 -29.63 -2.12 18.84
C ILE A 238 -29.12 -2.87 20.06
N SER A 239 -27.87 -3.30 20.06
CA SER A 239 -27.26 -4.06 21.14
C SER A 239 -27.24 -3.26 22.45
N CYS A 240 -26.85 -1.99 22.39
CA CYS A 240 -26.86 -1.07 23.54
C CYS A 240 -28.27 -0.76 24.07
N LYS A 241 -29.29 -0.74 23.20
CA LYS A 241 -30.68 -0.43 23.58
C LYS A 241 -31.44 -1.63 24.16
N ASN A 242 -30.92 -2.85 24.05
CA ASN A 242 -31.56 -4.09 24.51
C ASN A 242 -30.55 -4.99 25.26
N PRO A 243 -29.96 -4.51 26.38
CA PRO A 243 -28.92 -5.24 27.11
C PRO A 243 -29.40 -6.60 27.65
N GLU A 244 -30.69 -6.75 27.93
CA GLU A 244 -31.33 -7.98 28.38
C GLU A 244 -31.27 -9.11 27.34
N LEU A 245 -31.10 -8.78 26.06
CA LEU A 245 -30.98 -9.75 24.96
C LEU A 245 -29.52 -10.07 24.59
N LEU A 246 -28.52 -9.46 25.24
CA LEU A 246 -27.09 -9.72 24.98
C LEU A 246 -26.64 -11.10 25.49
N LEU A 247 -27.34 -11.64 26.50
CA LEU A 247 -27.14 -13.01 26.96
C LEU A 247 -27.88 -14.00 26.04
N LEU A 248 -27.41 -14.10 24.79
CA LEU A 248 -27.95 -15.03 23.83
C LEU A 248 -27.66 -16.48 24.26
N PRO A 249 -28.62 -17.41 24.07
CA PRO A 249 -28.34 -18.83 24.23
C PRO A 249 -27.33 -19.29 23.16
N PRO A 250 -26.71 -20.48 23.32
CA PRO A 250 -25.83 -21.04 22.31
C PRO A 250 -26.49 -21.02 20.91
N PRO A 251 -25.75 -20.79 19.81
CA PRO A 251 -26.33 -20.64 18.47
C PRO A 251 -27.29 -21.76 18.04
N VAL A 252 -27.05 -22.99 18.51
CA VAL A 252 -27.90 -24.17 18.23
C VAL A 252 -29.32 -24.04 18.81
N GLN A 253 -29.50 -23.21 19.85
CA GLN A 253 -30.77 -22.99 20.52
C GLN A 253 -31.50 -21.73 20.01
N ILE A 254 -30.90 -20.99 19.08
CA ILE A 254 -31.52 -19.81 18.49
C ILE A 254 -32.42 -20.25 17.35
N ASP A 255 -33.72 -19.99 17.49
CA ASP A 255 -34.69 -20.34 16.44
C ASP A 255 -34.59 -19.36 15.26
N THR A 256 -33.82 -19.78 14.25
CA THR A 256 -33.65 -19.03 13.00
C THR A 256 -34.83 -19.19 12.05
N GLY A 257 -35.75 -20.12 12.29
CA GLY A 257 -36.95 -20.30 11.47
C GLY A 257 -37.92 -19.14 11.54
N LEU A 258 -37.86 -18.34 12.61
CA LEU A 258 -38.70 -17.16 12.84
C LEU A 258 -38.27 -15.94 12.03
N LEU A 259 -37.07 -15.98 11.44
CA LEU A 259 -36.47 -14.92 10.62
C LEU A 259 -36.97 -15.00 9.16
N THR A 260 -38.27 -14.76 8.98
CA THR A 260 -38.97 -14.98 7.71
C THR A 260 -39.07 -13.74 6.84
N GLU A 261 -38.84 -12.55 7.40
CA GLU A 261 -38.95 -11.28 6.71
C GLU A 261 -37.98 -11.19 5.53
N LEU A 262 -38.42 -10.55 4.44
CA LEU A 262 -37.60 -10.40 3.23
C LEU A 262 -36.27 -9.69 3.53
N ALA A 263 -36.31 -8.60 4.29
CA ALA A 263 -35.14 -7.83 4.68
C ALA A 263 -34.13 -8.67 5.49
N THR A 264 -34.64 -9.50 6.41
CA THR A 264 -33.83 -10.42 7.21
C THR A 264 -33.17 -11.50 6.36
N ARG A 265 -33.90 -12.08 5.40
CA ARG A 265 -33.37 -13.08 4.47
C ARG A 265 -32.27 -12.51 3.57
N GLU A 266 -32.42 -11.27 3.11
CA GLU A 266 -31.39 -10.59 2.32
C GLU A 266 -30.09 -10.44 3.11
N ILE A 267 -30.17 -9.97 4.36
CA ILE A 267 -29.00 -9.86 5.23
C ILE A 267 -28.34 -11.23 5.43
N ILE A 268 -29.12 -12.27 5.79
CA ILE A 268 -28.59 -13.63 5.99
C ILE A 268 -27.87 -14.14 4.75
N PHE A 269 -28.43 -13.93 3.56
CA PHE A 269 -27.79 -14.31 2.30
C PHE A 269 -26.46 -13.59 2.10
N LEU A 270 -26.40 -12.28 2.37
CA LEU A 270 -25.16 -11.52 2.30
C LEU A 270 -24.12 -12.06 3.29
N LEU A 271 -24.50 -12.33 4.55
CA LEU A 271 -23.59 -12.92 5.54
C LEU A 271 -22.99 -14.24 5.05
N GLY A 272 -23.82 -15.12 4.49
CA GLY A 272 -23.38 -16.39 3.92
C GLY A 272 -22.45 -16.26 2.71
N SER A 273 -22.55 -15.15 1.95
CA SER A 273 -21.72 -14.91 0.76
C SER A 273 -20.31 -14.39 1.06
N TYR A 274 -20.05 -13.88 2.26
CA TYR A 274 -18.78 -13.23 2.61
C TYR A 274 -17.53 -14.10 2.37
N PRO A 275 -17.50 -15.41 2.72
CA PRO A 275 -16.34 -16.26 2.44
C PRO A 275 -15.98 -16.33 0.95
N ASP A 276 -16.96 -16.32 0.07
CA ASP A 276 -16.73 -16.38 -1.37
C ASP A 276 -16.28 -15.03 -1.95
N VAL A 277 -16.71 -13.92 -1.34
CA VAL A 277 -16.17 -12.58 -1.61
C VAL A 277 -14.67 -12.54 -1.28
N VAL A 278 -14.28 -13.05 -0.11
CA VAL A 278 -12.86 -13.08 0.31
C VAL A 278 -12.03 -13.98 -0.61
N LYS A 279 -12.51 -15.18 -0.94
CA LYS A 279 -11.83 -16.08 -1.89
C LYS A 279 -11.66 -15.45 -3.26
N THR A 280 -12.69 -14.73 -3.73
CA THR A 280 -12.64 -14.04 -5.01
C THR A 280 -11.62 -12.91 -4.98
N ALA A 281 -11.61 -12.08 -3.94
CA ALA A 281 -10.63 -11.01 -3.77
C ALA A 281 -9.19 -11.55 -3.71
N LEU A 282 -8.96 -12.70 -3.04
CA LEU A 282 -7.65 -13.35 -3.03
C LEU A 282 -7.20 -13.84 -4.42
N ARG A 283 -8.15 -14.28 -5.25
CA ARG A 283 -7.87 -14.76 -6.61
C ARG A 283 -7.61 -13.59 -7.57
N THR A 284 -8.43 -12.55 -7.51
CA THR A 284 -8.37 -11.40 -8.44
C THR A 284 -7.40 -10.31 -8.00
N HIS A 285 -7.03 -10.26 -6.72
CA HIS A 285 -6.25 -9.17 -6.10
C HIS A 285 -6.97 -7.82 -6.18
N GLU A 286 -8.30 -7.85 -6.27
CA GLU A 286 -9.14 -6.65 -6.38
C GLU A 286 -9.88 -6.39 -5.05
N PRO A 287 -9.56 -5.30 -4.33
CA PRO A 287 -10.27 -4.96 -3.09
C PRO A 287 -11.69 -4.42 -3.35
N SER A 288 -11.99 -3.98 -4.57
CA SER A 288 -13.29 -3.42 -4.96
C SER A 288 -14.46 -4.37 -4.68
N GLY A 289 -14.27 -5.69 -4.85
CA GLY A 289 -15.28 -6.68 -4.53
C GLY A 289 -15.68 -6.70 -3.05
N VAL A 290 -14.70 -6.54 -2.15
CA VAL A 290 -14.93 -6.45 -0.70
C VAL A 290 -15.63 -5.13 -0.36
N VAL A 291 -15.25 -4.03 -1.01
CA VAL A 291 -15.89 -2.72 -0.86
C VAL A 291 -17.36 -2.78 -1.30
N THR A 292 -17.65 -3.33 -2.48
CA THR A 292 -19.02 -3.49 -2.98
C THR A 292 -19.86 -4.36 -2.04
N PHE A 293 -19.28 -5.46 -1.52
CA PHE A 293 -19.94 -6.28 -0.52
C PHE A 293 -20.29 -5.47 0.75
N ALA A 294 -19.32 -4.75 1.31
CA ALA A 294 -19.50 -3.96 2.53
C ALA A 294 -20.60 -2.89 2.35
N PHE A 295 -20.64 -2.23 1.19
CA PHE A 295 -21.73 -1.31 0.86
C PHE A 295 -23.08 -2.01 0.78
N ARG A 296 -23.18 -3.15 0.07
CA ARG A 296 -24.44 -3.89 -0.04
C ARG A 296 -24.97 -4.32 1.33
N LEU A 297 -24.10 -4.86 2.18
CA LEU A 297 -24.47 -5.24 3.55
C LEU A 297 -24.92 -4.03 4.36
N SER A 298 -24.19 -2.92 4.28
CA SER A 298 -24.53 -1.67 4.94
C SER A 298 -25.90 -1.12 4.54
N HIS A 299 -26.22 -1.12 3.23
CA HIS A 299 -27.52 -0.66 2.73
C HIS A 299 -28.65 -1.59 3.16
N ALA A 300 -28.44 -2.92 3.12
CA ALA A 300 -29.42 -3.89 3.57
C ALA A 300 -29.79 -3.68 5.06
N ILE A 301 -28.79 -3.40 5.92
CA ILE A 301 -29.00 -3.08 7.33
C ILE A 301 -29.84 -1.81 7.50
N SER A 302 -29.46 -0.73 6.82
CA SER A 302 -30.19 0.54 6.92
C SER A 302 -31.63 0.42 6.43
N SER A 303 -31.86 -0.33 5.36
CA SER A 303 -33.21 -0.59 4.87
C SER A 303 -34.03 -1.49 5.80
N ALA A 304 -33.36 -2.39 6.53
CA ALA A 304 -34.01 -3.30 7.47
C ALA A 304 -34.34 -2.65 8.82
N TRP A 305 -33.74 -1.51 9.15
CA TRP A 305 -33.82 -0.90 10.50
C TRP A 305 -35.25 -0.67 10.99
N GLU A 306 -36.13 -0.13 10.14
CA GLU A 306 -37.50 0.18 10.51
C GLU A 306 -38.42 -1.06 10.53
N THR A 307 -38.05 -2.10 9.77
CA THR A 307 -38.87 -3.29 9.57
C THR A 307 -38.48 -4.45 10.49
N VAL A 308 -37.22 -4.52 10.89
CA VAL A 308 -36.64 -5.58 11.73
C VAL A 308 -36.38 -5.02 13.12
N VAL A 309 -37.48 -4.78 13.84
CA VAL A 309 -37.43 -4.17 15.18
C VAL A 309 -37.05 -5.23 16.23
N VAL A 310 -35.98 -4.99 16.98
CA VAL A 310 -35.59 -5.87 18.10
C VAL A 310 -36.29 -5.44 19.39
N LYS A 311 -36.39 -4.13 19.62
CA LYS A 311 -36.95 -3.56 20.85
C LYS A 311 -38.48 -3.54 20.80
N GLY A 312 -39.12 -4.18 21.78
CA GLY A 312 -40.59 -4.23 21.86
C GLY A 312 -41.22 -5.31 20.98
N GLU A 313 -40.42 -6.21 20.41
CA GLU A 313 -40.92 -7.44 19.82
C GLU A 313 -41.53 -8.31 20.93
N THR A 314 -42.75 -8.81 20.70
CA THR A 314 -43.50 -9.57 21.71
C THR A 314 -43.01 -11.01 21.81
N ASP A 315 -42.52 -11.55 20.70
CA ASP A 315 -41.88 -12.86 20.65
C ASP A 315 -40.39 -12.76 21.01
N VAL A 316 -40.06 -13.19 22.23
CA VAL A 316 -38.68 -13.18 22.75
C VAL A 316 -37.74 -14.08 21.92
N ALA A 317 -38.22 -15.20 21.38
CA ALA A 317 -37.39 -16.08 20.55
C ALA A 317 -37.03 -15.39 19.23
N LYS A 318 -38.00 -14.72 18.61
CA LYS A 318 -37.80 -13.90 17.41
C LYS A 318 -36.88 -12.71 17.66
N ALA A 319 -37.05 -12.01 18.79
CA ALA A 319 -36.18 -10.90 19.20
C ALA A 319 -34.73 -11.35 19.37
N ARG A 320 -34.51 -12.52 19.99
CA ARG A 320 -33.18 -13.14 20.12
C ARG A 320 -32.58 -13.53 18.77
N GLY A 321 -33.38 -14.08 17.86
CA GLY A 321 -32.95 -14.39 16.49
C GLY A 321 -32.49 -13.14 15.74
N ARG A 322 -33.27 -12.05 15.81
CA ARG A 322 -32.92 -10.76 15.17
C ARG A 322 -31.67 -10.15 15.80
N MET A 323 -31.55 -10.17 17.14
CA MET A 323 -30.36 -9.71 17.84
C MET A 323 -29.11 -10.49 17.40
N TRP A 324 -29.21 -11.81 17.31
CA TRP A 324 -28.11 -12.66 16.85
C TRP A 324 -27.67 -12.32 15.43
N MET A 325 -28.63 -12.14 14.50
CA MET A 325 -28.33 -11.67 13.14
C MET A 325 -27.60 -10.32 13.15
N CYS A 326 -28.03 -9.36 13.99
CA CYS A 326 -27.37 -8.06 14.10
C CYS A 326 -25.91 -8.19 14.56
N LEU A 327 -25.62 -9.06 15.53
CA LEU A 327 -24.26 -9.30 15.99
C LEU A 327 -23.39 -9.93 14.91
N CYS A 328 -23.88 -10.98 14.23
CA CYS A 328 -23.16 -11.59 13.11
C CYS A 328 -22.92 -10.60 11.98
N THR A 329 -23.87 -9.70 11.74
CA THR A 329 -23.75 -8.66 10.73
C THR A 329 -22.66 -7.66 11.07
N TRP A 330 -22.61 -7.23 12.33
CA TRP A 330 -21.55 -6.36 12.81
C TRP A 330 -20.17 -7.01 12.71
N ASP A 331 -20.05 -8.28 13.09
CA ASP A 331 -18.80 -9.04 13.00
C ASP A 331 -18.29 -9.15 11.56
N VAL A 332 -19.18 -9.50 10.62
CA VAL A 332 -18.85 -9.66 9.19
C VAL A 332 -18.51 -8.33 8.54
N LEU A 333 -19.28 -7.27 8.79
CA LEU A 333 -18.97 -5.93 8.29
C LEU A 333 -17.64 -5.43 8.85
N GLY A 334 -17.41 -5.62 10.15
CA GLY A 334 -16.14 -5.30 10.78
C GLY A 334 -14.97 -6.09 10.21
N ALA A 335 -15.17 -7.37 9.87
CA ALA A 335 -14.17 -8.18 9.20
C ALA A 335 -13.84 -7.67 7.79
N ALA A 336 -14.86 -7.29 7.01
CA ALA A 336 -14.68 -6.72 5.68
C ALA A 336 -13.91 -5.38 5.73
N MET A 337 -14.25 -4.52 6.70
CA MET A 337 -13.55 -3.25 6.92
C MET A 337 -12.08 -3.48 7.33
N ARG A 338 -11.82 -4.39 8.28
CA ARG A 338 -10.45 -4.71 8.70
C ARG A 338 -9.61 -5.32 7.58
N LEU A 339 -10.22 -6.13 6.70
CA LEU A 339 -9.55 -6.65 5.51
C LEU A 339 -9.12 -5.54 4.54
N LEU A 340 -9.86 -4.42 4.52
CA LEU A 340 -9.53 -3.19 3.79
C LEU A 340 -8.67 -2.22 4.60
N THR A 341 -8.04 -2.69 5.68
CA THR A 341 -7.21 -1.92 6.63
C THR A 341 -7.93 -0.78 7.35
N LEU A 342 -9.27 -0.75 7.30
CA LEU A 342 -10.08 0.21 8.05
C LEU A 342 -10.32 -0.26 9.48
N LYS A 343 -10.36 0.68 10.43
CA LYS A 343 -10.73 0.41 11.81
C LYS A 343 -12.23 0.68 12.01
N PRO A 344 -13.07 -0.35 12.28
CA PRO A 344 -14.46 -0.14 12.64
C PRO A 344 -14.56 0.71 13.90
N LEU A 345 -15.46 1.70 13.89
CA LEU A 345 -15.72 2.53 15.06
C LEU A 345 -16.79 1.89 15.93
N GLU A 346 -16.59 1.95 17.24
CA GLU A 346 -17.59 1.50 18.23
C GLU A 346 -18.61 2.61 18.54
N ARG A 347 -18.17 3.87 18.45
CA ARG A 347 -18.96 5.09 18.56
C ARG A 347 -18.32 6.13 17.67
N MET A 348 -19.14 7.02 17.12
CA MET A 348 -18.69 8.16 16.36
C MET A 348 -19.49 9.37 16.85
#